data_AF-A0A8I1UU94-F1
#
_entry.id   AF-A0A8I1UU94-F1
#
_cell.length_a   1.000
_cell.length_b   1.000
_cell.length_c   1.000
_cell.angle_alpha   90.00
_cell.angle_beta   90.00
_cell.angle_gamma   90.00
#
_symmetry.space_group_name_H-M   'P 1'
#
loop_
_entity.id
_entity.type
_entity.pdbx_description
1 polymer ?
#
loop_
_entity_poly.entity_id
_entity_poly.type
_entity_poly.pdbx_seq_one_letter_code
_entity_poly.pdbx_strand_id
1 'polypeptide(L)'
;MLWPYLVPPLLIGASIRTYNFFEGERLVQDLWREYRLAQADIAALDRAWAARADRSEMIVSLTTIPSRIGMIADTLKSLLTQTRPPKEIRLNLPAFSRRENRPYDVPDWLRDLRAVRLVPCEDYGPATKLLPALADAAPDQAILVVDDDRIYPVSLIAELEKASRAQPNAALGLGGWIAPPDLTDRPTTILSNLLMRPPAPIRSARIGRPVAVDILQGVAGYLVRPDFFDLAAVTNYAAAPPAARFVDDVWISAHCRADKFVIPAAPNFPPKRHLAQYKRSSLGWINRGSGGDENRNNSIMLRYFAGAWKVGGPAAESRPLHA
;
A
#
# COMPACT_ATOMS: atom_id res chain seq x y z
N MET A 1 -37.37 14.43 -29.93
CA MET A 1 -37.10 14.44 -28.47
C MET A 1 -36.20 13.26 -28.10
N LEU A 2 -34.87 13.43 -28.16
CA LEU A 2 -33.90 12.41 -27.73
C LEU A 2 -33.54 12.52 -26.24
N TRP A 3 -34.07 13.53 -25.54
CA TRP A 3 -33.81 13.84 -24.13
C TRP A 3 -34.00 12.65 -23.16
N PRO A 4 -35.10 11.86 -23.19
CA PRO A 4 -35.28 10.75 -22.24
C PRO A 4 -34.28 9.60 -22.45
N TYR A 5 -33.61 9.51 -23.62
CA TYR A 5 -32.60 8.50 -23.90
C TYR A 5 -31.16 8.97 -23.59
N LEU A 6 -30.95 10.28 -23.43
CA LEU A 6 -29.64 10.88 -23.10
C LEU A 6 -29.44 11.10 -21.60
N VAL A 7 -30.53 11.32 -20.84
CA VAL A 7 -30.46 11.54 -19.39
C VAL A 7 -29.90 10.32 -18.63
N PRO A 8 -30.32 9.07 -18.88
CA PRO A 8 -29.78 7.93 -18.14
C PRO A 8 -28.28 7.66 -18.40
N PRO A 9 -27.76 7.69 -19.65
CA PRO A 9 -26.33 7.60 -19.90
C PRO A 9 -25.51 8.74 -19.27
N LEU A 10 -26.03 9.98 -19.27
CA LEU A 10 -25.37 11.11 -18.63
C LEU A 10 -25.31 10.96 -17.10
N LEU A 11 -26.40 10.50 -16.47
CA LEU A 11 -26.44 10.20 -15.03
C LEU A 11 -25.51 9.06 -14.65
N ILE A 12 -25.44 8.00 -15.46
CA ILE A 12 -24.49 6.89 -15.27
C ILE A 12 -23.05 7.42 -15.41
N GLY A 13 -22.76 8.22 -16.44
CA GLY A 13 -21.45 8.83 -16.64
C GLY A 13 -21.03 9.74 -15.48
N ALA A 14 -21.95 10.57 -14.98
CA ALA A 14 -21.73 11.42 -13.81
C ALA A 14 -21.49 10.59 -12.54
N SER A 15 -22.23 9.49 -12.36
CA SER A 15 -22.08 8.58 -11.22
C SER A 15 -20.73 7.88 -11.23
N ILE A 16 -20.30 7.38 -12.40
CA ILE A 16 -18.97 6.77 -12.58
C ILE A 16 -17.87 7.79 -12.31
N ARG A 17 -17.99 9.03 -12.83
CA ARG A 17 -17.02 10.10 -12.56
C ARG A 17 -16.93 10.43 -11.07
N THR A 18 -18.08 10.51 -10.40
CA THR A 18 -18.15 10.76 -8.96
C THR A 18 -17.47 9.65 -8.18
N TYR A 19 -17.79 8.39 -8.48
CA TYR A 19 -17.14 7.22 -7.90
C TYR A 19 -15.62 7.25 -8.08
N ASN A 20 -15.17 7.43 -9.33
CA ASN A 20 -13.75 7.48 -9.69
C ASN A 20 -13.01 8.59 -8.92
N PHE A 21 -13.64 9.76 -8.75
CA PHE A 21 -13.06 10.86 -8.00
C PHE A 21 -12.93 10.54 -6.49
N PHE A 22 -13.98 10.01 -5.86
CA PHE A 22 -13.97 9.74 -4.43
C PHE A 22 -13.10 8.55 -4.05
N GLU A 23 -13.17 7.45 -4.79
CA GLU A 23 -12.34 6.27 -4.54
C GLU A 23 -10.91 6.46 -5.04
N GLY A 24 -10.71 7.41 -5.97
CA GLY A 24 -9.47 7.52 -6.72
C GLY A 24 -9.27 6.31 -7.62
N GLU A 25 -10.33 5.75 -8.19
CA GLU A 25 -10.33 4.56 -9.05
C GLU A 25 -10.72 4.93 -10.50
N ARG A 26 -10.70 3.95 -11.40
CA ARG A 26 -11.14 4.07 -12.80
C ARG A 26 -12.08 2.90 -13.14
N LEU A 27 -13.28 2.90 -12.54
CA LEU A 27 -14.18 1.74 -12.45
C LEU A 27 -14.29 0.89 -13.72
N VAL A 28 -14.55 1.50 -14.88
CA VAL A 28 -14.72 0.74 -16.15
C VAL A 28 -13.40 0.11 -16.59
N GLN A 29 -12.31 0.86 -16.54
CA GLN A 29 -10.98 0.37 -16.86
C GLN A 29 -10.51 -0.71 -15.88
N ASP A 30 -10.84 -0.54 -14.61
CA ASP A 30 -10.48 -1.44 -13.51
C ASP A 30 -11.21 -2.78 -13.65
N LEU A 31 -12.52 -2.77 -13.92
CA LEU A 31 -13.29 -3.99 -14.18
C LEU A 31 -12.77 -4.73 -15.42
N TRP A 32 -12.42 -4.02 -16.49
CA TRP A 32 -11.84 -4.64 -17.67
C TRP A 32 -10.45 -5.23 -17.39
N ARG A 33 -9.64 -4.55 -16.58
CA ARG A 33 -8.32 -5.01 -16.15
C ARG A 33 -8.44 -6.27 -15.29
N GLU A 34 -9.34 -6.30 -14.31
CA GLU A 34 -9.63 -7.47 -13.48
C GLU A 34 -10.10 -8.64 -14.34
N TYR A 35 -11.03 -8.40 -15.27
CA TYR A 35 -11.49 -9.43 -16.21
C TYR A 35 -10.32 -10.04 -17.02
N ARG A 36 -9.42 -9.21 -17.55
CA ARG A 36 -8.26 -9.70 -18.30
C ARG A 36 -7.29 -10.51 -17.45
N LEU A 37 -7.04 -10.09 -16.22
CA LEU A 37 -6.15 -10.82 -15.30
C LEU A 37 -6.79 -12.14 -14.86
N ALA A 38 -8.10 -12.15 -14.63
CA ALA A 38 -8.85 -13.37 -14.34
C ALA A 38 -8.72 -14.44 -15.44
N GLN A 39 -8.68 -14.02 -16.72
CA GLN A 39 -8.52 -14.92 -17.86
C GLN A 39 -7.06 -15.31 -18.14
N ALA A 40 -6.09 -14.58 -17.61
CA ALA A 40 -4.68 -14.85 -17.85
C ALA A 40 -4.18 -16.05 -17.04
N ASP A 41 -3.47 -16.97 -17.69
CA ASP A 41 -2.70 -18.03 -17.03
C ASP A 41 -1.49 -17.42 -16.31
N ILE A 42 -1.40 -17.62 -15.00
CA ILE A 42 -0.30 -17.07 -14.20
C ILE A 42 1.05 -17.71 -14.56
N ALA A 43 1.07 -18.98 -14.96
CA ALA A 43 2.30 -19.65 -15.39
C ALA A 43 2.80 -19.07 -16.72
N ALA A 44 1.90 -18.72 -17.64
CA ALA A 44 2.25 -17.99 -18.86
C ALA A 44 2.81 -16.59 -18.56
N LEU A 45 2.23 -15.88 -17.58
CA LEU A 45 2.72 -14.56 -17.16
C LEU A 45 4.10 -14.66 -16.49
N ASP A 46 4.35 -15.70 -15.67
CA ASP A 46 5.68 -15.98 -15.11
C ASP A 46 6.72 -16.29 -16.21
N ARG A 47 6.33 -17.07 -17.23
CA ARG A 47 7.16 -17.29 -18.43
C ARG A 47 7.46 -16.02 -19.18
N ALA A 48 6.48 -15.15 -19.36
CA ALA A 48 6.70 -13.85 -19.96
C ALA A 48 7.67 -13.01 -19.11
N TRP A 49 7.47 -12.93 -17.79
CA TRP A 49 8.36 -12.22 -16.87
C TRP A 49 9.81 -12.73 -16.93
N ALA A 50 10.02 -14.05 -16.91
CA ALA A 50 11.36 -14.63 -16.91
C ALA A 50 12.13 -14.37 -18.22
N ALA A 51 11.43 -14.18 -19.34
CA ALA A 51 12.01 -13.84 -20.63
C ALA A 51 12.39 -12.35 -20.77
N ARG A 52 12.01 -11.49 -19.81
CA ARG A 52 12.28 -10.05 -19.86
C ARG A 52 13.71 -9.75 -19.41
N ALA A 53 14.51 -9.21 -20.33
CA ALA A 53 15.84 -8.68 -20.03
C ALA A 53 15.80 -7.28 -19.37
N ASP A 54 14.75 -6.51 -19.62
CA ASP A 54 14.58 -5.12 -19.21
C ASP A 54 13.90 -4.99 -17.83
N ARG A 55 14.29 -5.80 -16.85
CA ARG A 55 13.74 -5.74 -15.50
C ARG A 55 14.24 -4.50 -14.75
N SER A 56 13.41 -4.00 -13.84
CA SER A 56 13.82 -3.05 -12.81
C SER A 56 14.66 -3.76 -11.75
N GLU A 57 15.58 -3.05 -11.09
CA GLU A 57 16.28 -3.57 -9.92
C GLU A 57 15.41 -3.62 -8.66
N MET A 58 14.18 -3.09 -8.71
CA MET A 58 13.25 -3.09 -7.58
C MET A 58 12.82 -4.50 -7.20
N ILE A 59 12.91 -4.77 -5.90
CA ILE A 59 12.30 -5.94 -5.26
C ILE A 59 10.89 -5.55 -4.84
N VAL A 60 9.89 -6.31 -5.28
CA VAL A 60 8.53 -6.15 -4.74
C VAL A 60 8.40 -7.02 -3.50
N SER A 61 7.92 -6.48 -2.40
CA SER A 61 7.79 -7.19 -1.13
C SER A 61 6.35 -7.12 -0.62
N LEU A 62 5.80 -8.27 -0.23
CA LEU A 62 4.45 -8.38 0.32
C LEU A 62 4.36 -9.52 1.34
N THR A 63 3.24 -9.57 2.06
CA THR A 63 2.86 -10.67 2.95
C THR A 63 1.39 -11.01 2.70
N THR A 64 0.95 -12.19 3.13
CA THR A 64 -0.46 -12.57 3.12
C THR A 64 -0.83 -13.30 4.42
N ILE A 65 -2.10 -13.65 4.56
CA ILE A 65 -2.64 -14.46 5.65
C ILE A 65 -3.21 -15.76 5.09
N PRO A 66 -3.35 -16.82 5.90
CA PRO A 66 -3.78 -18.11 5.38
C PRO A 66 -5.15 -18.08 4.69
N SER A 67 -6.07 -17.17 5.04
CA SER A 67 -7.38 -17.06 4.36
C SER A 67 -7.31 -16.36 3.00
N ARG A 68 -6.20 -15.65 2.70
CA ARG A 68 -6.01 -14.88 1.47
C ARG A 68 -5.01 -15.49 0.50
N ILE A 69 -4.16 -16.42 0.94
CA ILE A 69 -3.10 -16.99 0.10
C ILE A 69 -3.65 -17.64 -1.19
N GLY A 70 -4.83 -18.27 -1.14
CA GLY A 70 -5.49 -18.82 -2.32
C GLY A 70 -6.09 -17.77 -3.29
N MET A 71 -6.22 -16.51 -2.86
CA MET A 71 -6.82 -15.41 -3.64
C MET A 71 -5.79 -14.40 -4.15
N ILE A 72 -4.52 -14.53 -3.77
CA ILE A 72 -3.45 -13.56 -4.09
C ILE A 72 -3.10 -13.50 -5.59
N ALA A 73 -3.64 -14.42 -6.40
CA ALA A 73 -3.33 -14.54 -7.82
C ALA A 73 -3.57 -13.23 -8.59
N ASP A 74 -4.66 -12.50 -8.34
CA ASP A 74 -4.93 -11.24 -9.06
C ASP A 74 -3.86 -10.18 -8.78
N THR A 75 -3.40 -10.09 -7.54
CA THR A 75 -2.31 -9.21 -7.12
C THR A 75 -1.01 -9.60 -7.82
N LEU A 76 -0.62 -10.88 -7.76
CA LEU A 76 0.60 -11.37 -8.42
C LEU A 76 0.57 -11.17 -9.94
N LYS A 77 -0.55 -11.51 -10.59
CA LYS A 77 -0.71 -11.29 -12.04
C LYS A 77 -0.59 -9.80 -12.40
N SER A 78 -1.07 -8.89 -11.56
CA SER A 78 -0.91 -7.44 -11.78
C SER A 78 0.55 -6.98 -11.70
N LEU A 79 1.35 -7.61 -10.83
CA LEU A 79 2.79 -7.36 -10.69
C LEU A 79 3.63 -8.01 -11.80
N LEU A 80 3.20 -9.16 -12.32
CA LEU A 80 3.85 -9.84 -13.44
C LEU A 80 3.61 -9.13 -14.79
N THR A 81 2.58 -8.30 -14.88
CA THR A 81 2.19 -7.59 -16.12
C THR A 81 2.60 -6.12 -16.12
N GLN A 82 3.59 -5.74 -15.30
CA GLN A 82 4.16 -4.40 -15.28
C GLN A 82 4.89 -4.11 -16.60
N THR A 83 4.79 -2.85 -17.07
CA THR A 83 5.51 -2.39 -18.28
C THR A 83 7.03 -2.49 -18.07
N ARG A 84 7.48 -2.20 -16.85
CA ARG A 84 8.81 -2.49 -16.33
C ARG A 84 8.69 -3.58 -15.25
N PRO A 85 9.08 -4.85 -15.52
CA PRO A 85 8.88 -5.93 -14.55
C PRO A 85 9.85 -5.82 -13.36
N PRO A 86 9.48 -6.33 -12.17
CA PRO A 86 10.35 -6.31 -11.00
C PRO A 86 11.51 -7.29 -11.13
N LYS A 87 12.57 -7.07 -10.33
CA LYS A 87 13.72 -7.98 -10.18
C LYS A 87 13.29 -9.34 -9.66
N GLU A 88 12.44 -9.31 -8.64
CA GLU A 88 11.78 -10.46 -8.01
C GLU A 88 10.58 -9.95 -7.18
N ILE A 89 9.68 -10.86 -6.82
CA ILE A 89 8.60 -10.65 -5.87
C ILE A 89 8.88 -11.51 -4.63
N ARG A 90 9.10 -10.89 -3.47
CA ARG A 90 9.29 -11.58 -2.19
C ARG A 90 7.97 -11.69 -1.45
N LEU A 91 7.43 -12.89 -1.37
CA LEU A 91 6.28 -13.20 -0.54
C LEU A 91 6.78 -13.69 0.83
N ASN A 92 6.77 -12.79 1.80
CA ASN A 92 7.19 -13.06 3.17
C ASN A 92 6.09 -13.85 3.88
N LEU A 93 6.40 -15.07 4.29
CA LEU A 93 5.46 -16.00 4.91
C LEU A 93 6.02 -16.52 6.23
N PRO A 94 5.37 -16.20 7.36
CA PRO A 94 5.71 -16.86 8.61
C PRO A 94 5.25 -18.31 8.60
N ALA A 95 5.93 -19.17 9.35
CA ALA A 95 5.54 -20.58 9.47
C ALA A 95 4.12 -20.74 10.06
N PHE A 96 3.70 -19.80 10.91
CA PHE A 96 2.40 -19.78 11.58
C PHE A 96 1.84 -18.36 11.64
N SER A 97 0.59 -18.18 11.21
CA SER A 97 -0.10 -16.89 11.32
C SER A 97 -0.63 -16.71 12.73
N ARG A 98 -0.10 -15.75 13.48
CA ARG A 98 -0.61 -15.38 14.81
C ARG A 98 -2.03 -14.83 14.73
N ARG A 99 -2.34 -14.13 13.62
CA ARG A 99 -3.64 -13.51 13.38
C ARG A 99 -4.76 -14.52 13.17
N GLU A 100 -4.52 -15.55 12.36
CA GLU A 100 -5.52 -16.58 12.06
C GLU A 100 -5.34 -17.86 12.89
N ASN A 101 -4.33 -17.90 13.75
CA ASN A 101 -3.97 -19.02 14.60
C ASN A 101 -3.88 -20.35 13.83
N ARG A 102 -3.23 -20.32 12.67
CA ARG A 102 -3.03 -21.51 11.80
C ARG A 102 -1.81 -21.39 10.89
N PRO A 103 -1.23 -22.53 10.44
CA PRO A 103 -0.19 -22.52 9.42
C PRO A 103 -0.73 -22.12 8.05
N TYR A 104 0.20 -21.89 7.12
CA TYR A 104 -0.12 -21.59 5.72
C TYR A 104 -0.17 -22.87 4.90
N ASP A 105 -1.25 -23.04 4.14
CA ASP A 105 -1.31 -24.00 3.05
C ASP A 105 -0.94 -23.26 1.75
N VAL A 106 0.31 -23.39 1.32
CA VAL A 106 0.84 -22.68 0.15
C VAL A 106 0.57 -23.53 -1.09
N PRO A 107 -0.26 -23.04 -2.04
CA PRO A 107 -0.61 -23.79 -3.25
C PRO A 107 0.61 -24.09 -4.12
N ASP A 108 0.63 -25.26 -4.78
CA ASP A 108 1.74 -25.67 -5.67
C ASP A 108 1.99 -24.65 -6.79
N TRP A 109 0.92 -24.14 -7.40
CA TRP A 109 1.03 -23.11 -8.46
C TRP A 109 1.80 -21.87 -8.01
N LEU A 110 1.78 -21.54 -6.71
CA LEU A 110 2.52 -20.41 -6.15
C LEU A 110 3.99 -20.75 -5.91
N ARG A 111 4.28 -22.00 -5.51
CA ARG A 111 5.65 -22.51 -5.31
C ARG A 111 6.41 -22.60 -6.63
N ASP A 112 5.70 -22.84 -7.73
CA ASP A 112 6.28 -23.02 -9.06
C ASP A 112 6.59 -21.71 -9.80
N LEU A 113 6.19 -20.54 -9.27
CA LEU A 113 6.46 -19.24 -9.89
C LEU A 113 7.93 -18.84 -9.69
N ARG A 114 8.67 -18.65 -10.78
CA ARG A 114 10.08 -18.19 -10.73
C ARG A 114 10.20 -16.73 -10.32
N ALA A 115 9.19 -15.92 -10.61
CA ALA A 115 9.14 -14.53 -10.20
C ALA A 115 8.94 -14.35 -8.70
N VAL A 116 8.41 -15.37 -8.00
CA VAL A 116 8.04 -15.27 -6.59
C VAL A 116 9.00 -16.08 -5.73
N ARG A 117 9.72 -15.40 -4.86
CA ARG A 117 10.51 -16.01 -3.80
C ARG A 117 9.68 -16.08 -2.52
N LEU A 118 9.40 -17.29 -2.04
CA LEU A 118 8.81 -17.50 -0.72
C LEU A 118 9.89 -17.29 0.35
N VAL A 119 9.67 -16.35 1.27
CA VAL A 119 10.65 -16.00 2.31
C VAL A 119 10.10 -16.42 3.68
N PRO A 120 10.59 -17.53 4.26
CA PRO A 120 10.28 -17.89 5.65
C PRO A 120 10.74 -16.77 6.59
N CYS A 121 9.87 -16.36 7.51
CA CYS A 121 10.16 -15.24 8.41
C CYS A 121 9.41 -15.35 9.74
N GLU A 122 9.68 -14.41 10.65
CA GLU A 122 8.82 -14.19 11.80
C GLU A 122 7.54 -13.47 11.38
N ASP A 123 6.43 -13.81 12.03
CA ASP A 123 5.19 -13.03 11.89
C ASP A 123 5.46 -11.68 12.58
N TYR A 124 5.35 -10.57 11.83
CA TYR A 124 5.34 -9.18 12.31
C TYR A 124 3.96 -8.52 12.16
N GLY A 125 2.91 -9.32 11.94
CA GLY A 125 1.60 -8.84 11.57
C GLY A 125 1.63 -8.25 10.16
N PRO A 126 0.97 -7.11 9.91
CA PRO A 126 0.97 -6.47 8.60
C PRO A 126 2.37 -6.02 8.16
N ALA A 127 3.23 -5.63 9.11
CA ALA A 127 4.62 -5.21 8.86
C ALA A 127 5.51 -6.32 8.27
N THR A 128 5.05 -7.58 8.28
CA THR A 128 5.72 -8.72 7.63
C THR A 128 5.95 -8.47 6.13
N LYS A 129 5.17 -7.57 5.50
CA LYS A 129 5.40 -7.17 4.09
C LYS A 129 6.71 -6.43 3.85
N LEU A 130 7.36 -5.89 4.88
CA LEU A 130 8.56 -5.08 4.75
C LEU A 130 9.72 -5.56 5.64
N LEU A 131 9.48 -5.83 6.92
CA LEU A 131 10.57 -6.04 7.89
C LEU A 131 11.56 -7.16 7.50
N PRO A 132 11.12 -8.33 7.00
CA PRO A 132 12.05 -9.36 6.55
C PRO A 132 12.88 -8.91 5.33
N ALA A 133 12.29 -8.13 4.43
CA ALA A 133 12.99 -7.61 3.26
C ALA A 133 14.03 -6.54 3.64
N LEU A 134 13.76 -5.71 4.65
CA LEU A 134 14.75 -4.76 5.17
C LEU A 134 15.99 -5.45 5.76
N ALA A 135 15.81 -6.59 6.42
CA ALA A 135 16.90 -7.31 7.07
C ALA A 135 17.82 -8.06 6.09
N ASP A 136 17.30 -8.52 4.96
CA ASP A 136 18.04 -9.34 3.97
C ASP A 136 18.58 -8.53 2.78
N ALA A 137 18.11 -7.29 2.57
CA ALA A 137 18.47 -6.49 1.42
C ALA A 137 19.71 -5.60 1.65
N ALA A 138 20.41 -5.25 0.56
CA ALA A 138 21.48 -4.26 0.59
C ALA A 138 20.97 -2.87 1.01
N PRO A 139 21.80 -2.02 1.65
CA PRO A 139 21.36 -0.73 2.19
C PRO A 139 20.61 0.18 1.20
N ASP A 140 21.03 0.20 -0.07
CA ASP A 140 20.48 1.04 -1.12
C ASP A 140 19.42 0.35 -1.99
N GLN A 141 19.11 -0.93 -1.72
CA GLN A 141 18.16 -1.72 -2.50
C GLN A 141 16.76 -1.11 -2.43
N ALA A 142 16.23 -0.77 -3.60
CA ALA A 142 14.86 -0.28 -3.73
C ALA A 142 13.84 -1.41 -3.49
N ILE A 143 12.99 -1.25 -2.48
CA ILE A 143 11.96 -2.21 -2.07
C ILE A 143 10.59 -1.55 -2.23
N LEU A 144 9.80 -2.08 -3.16
CA LEU A 144 8.40 -1.70 -3.37
C LEU A 144 7.51 -2.59 -2.52
N VAL A 145 6.94 -2.02 -1.47
CA VAL A 145 6.01 -2.67 -0.57
C VAL A 145 4.59 -2.56 -1.10
N VAL A 146 3.89 -3.69 -1.15
CA VAL A 146 2.51 -3.80 -1.64
C VAL A 146 1.68 -4.72 -0.73
N ASP A 147 0.36 -4.60 -0.81
CA ASP A 147 -0.60 -5.46 -0.10
C ASP A 147 -1.08 -6.61 -1.01
N ASP A 148 -1.63 -7.67 -0.40
CA ASP A 148 -2.06 -8.89 -1.10
C ASP A 148 -3.44 -8.80 -1.75
N ASP A 149 -4.16 -7.71 -1.55
CA ASP A 149 -5.57 -7.53 -1.95
C ASP A 149 -5.77 -6.39 -2.95
N ARG A 150 -4.78 -6.15 -3.82
CA ARG A 150 -4.75 -5.02 -4.77
C ARG A 150 -4.32 -5.41 -6.16
N ILE A 151 -5.03 -4.87 -7.15
CA ILE A 151 -4.62 -4.88 -8.56
C ILE A 151 -3.89 -3.58 -8.83
N TYR A 152 -2.59 -3.67 -9.11
CA TYR A 152 -1.74 -2.53 -9.36
C TYR A 152 -1.77 -2.08 -10.83
N PRO A 153 -1.61 -0.77 -11.10
CA PRO A 153 -1.55 -0.26 -12.46
C PRO A 153 -0.29 -0.79 -13.15
N VAL A 154 -0.36 -1.02 -14.47
CA VAL A 154 0.76 -1.58 -15.26
C VAL A 154 2.03 -0.71 -15.23
N SER A 155 1.90 0.57 -14.91
CA SER A 155 3.00 1.53 -14.85
C SER A 155 3.59 1.74 -13.46
N LEU A 156 3.09 1.06 -12.42
CA LEU A 156 3.50 1.29 -11.02
C LEU A 156 5.03 1.34 -10.85
N ILE A 157 5.72 0.29 -11.30
CA ILE A 157 7.17 0.18 -11.13
C ILE A 157 7.89 1.25 -11.95
N ALA A 158 7.46 1.50 -13.20
CA ALA A 158 8.08 2.48 -14.06
C ALA A 158 7.97 3.92 -13.50
N GLU A 159 6.80 4.29 -12.95
CA GLU A 159 6.58 5.60 -12.35
C GLU A 159 7.37 5.77 -11.05
N LEU A 160 7.39 4.76 -10.18
CA LEU A 160 8.19 4.79 -8.95
C LEU A 160 9.70 4.80 -9.25
N GLU A 161 10.15 4.08 -10.27
CA GLU A 161 11.55 4.08 -10.69
C GLU A 161 11.98 5.46 -11.19
N LYS A 162 11.15 6.07 -12.05
CA LYS A 162 11.37 7.43 -12.52
C LYS A 162 11.40 8.43 -11.35
N ALA A 163 10.46 8.34 -10.43
CA ALA A 163 10.40 9.23 -9.28
C ALA A 163 11.57 9.02 -8.31
N SER A 164 11.99 7.78 -8.07
CA SER A 164 13.14 7.47 -7.22
C SER A 164 14.45 8.00 -7.81
N ARG A 165 14.62 7.97 -9.14
CA ARG A 165 15.77 8.60 -9.80
C ARG A 165 15.78 10.12 -9.62
N ALA A 166 14.59 10.76 -9.61
CA ALA A 166 14.47 12.19 -9.39
C ALA A 166 14.63 12.60 -7.92
N GLN A 167 14.30 11.71 -6.97
CA GLN A 167 14.38 11.93 -5.53
C GLN A 167 14.98 10.70 -4.84
N PRO A 168 16.31 10.48 -4.95
CA PRO A 168 16.95 9.24 -4.51
C PRO A 168 16.90 9.02 -2.99
N ASN A 169 16.82 10.11 -2.21
CA ASN A 169 16.83 10.09 -0.75
C ASN A 169 15.42 10.19 -0.13
N ALA A 170 14.38 9.91 -0.92
CA ALA A 170 12.99 10.00 -0.50
C ALA A 170 12.29 8.64 -0.54
N ALA A 171 11.43 8.41 0.45
CA ALA A 171 10.42 7.37 0.40
C ALA A 171 9.23 7.86 -0.44
N LEU A 172 8.74 7.03 -1.35
CA LEU A 172 7.75 7.43 -2.35
C LEU A 172 6.55 6.50 -2.29
N GLY A 173 5.33 7.00 -2.47
CA GLY A 173 4.16 6.12 -2.53
C GLY A 173 3.04 6.64 -3.40
N LEU A 174 2.03 5.80 -3.59
CA LEU A 174 0.83 6.15 -4.36
C LEU A 174 -0.34 6.62 -3.49
N GLY A 175 -0.16 6.57 -2.17
CA GLY A 175 -1.14 6.99 -1.18
C GLY A 175 -0.45 7.25 0.15
N GLY A 176 -0.94 8.25 0.85
CA GLY A 176 -0.37 8.69 2.10
C GLY A 176 -1.30 9.68 2.80
N TRP A 177 -1.00 10.00 4.04
CA TRP A 177 -1.74 10.99 4.80
C TRP A 177 -0.81 11.77 5.72
N ILE A 178 -1.25 12.97 6.08
CA ILE A 178 -0.54 13.88 6.95
C ILE A 178 -1.08 13.67 8.36
N ALA A 179 -0.19 13.65 9.35
CA ALA A 179 -0.58 13.47 10.74
C ALA A 179 -1.49 14.63 11.20
N PRO A 180 -2.68 14.37 11.77
CA PRO A 180 -3.54 15.43 12.30
C PRO A 180 -2.82 16.25 13.40
N PRO A 181 -3.06 17.56 13.51
CA PRO A 181 -2.43 18.40 14.55
C PRO A 181 -2.68 17.89 15.97
N ASP A 182 -3.87 17.36 16.22
CA ASP A 182 -4.29 16.78 17.51
C ASP A 182 -3.98 15.27 17.62
N LEU A 183 -3.20 14.72 16.69
CA LEU A 183 -2.71 13.34 16.68
C LEU A 183 -3.81 12.28 16.82
N THR A 184 -5.01 12.60 16.32
CA THR A 184 -6.18 11.73 16.45
C THR A 184 -6.69 11.31 15.07
N ASP A 185 -6.65 10.00 14.81
CA ASP A 185 -7.29 9.38 13.65
C ASP A 185 -8.82 9.37 13.83
N ARG A 186 -9.57 9.63 12.76
CA ARG A 186 -11.03 9.72 12.78
C ARG A 186 -11.63 9.36 11.42
N PRO A 187 -12.90 8.92 11.37
CA PRO A 187 -13.58 8.69 10.11
C PRO A 187 -13.56 9.93 9.21
N THR A 188 -13.21 9.74 7.94
CA THR A 188 -13.20 10.82 6.96
C THR A 188 -14.63 11.21 6.58
N THR A 189 -14.94 12.50 6.62
CA THR A 189 -16.17 13.08 6.06
C THR A 189 -16.03 13.31 4.55
N ILE A 190 -17.16 13.53 3.85
CA ILE A 190 -17.17 13.91 2.42
C ILE A 190 -16.28 15.14 2.18
N LEU A 191 -16.40 16.16 3.04
CA LEU A 191 -15.62 17.39 2.94
C LEU A 191 -14.13 17.15 3.16
N SER A 192 -13.76 16.36 4.18
CA SER A 192 -12.35 16.04 4.44
C SER A 192 -11.72 15.25 3.29
N ASN A 193 -12.47 14.31 2.67
CA ASN A 193 -12.03 13.57 1.49
C ASN A 193 -11.89 14.49 0.28
N LEU A 194 -12.88 15.35 0.02
CA LEU A 194 -12.83 16.29 -1.10
C LEU A 194 -11.59 17.18 -1.02
N LEU A 195 -11.29 17.68 0.18
CA LEU A 195 -10.16 18.58 0.43
C LEU A 195 -8.84 17.85 0.76
N MET A 196 -8.85 16.50 0.85
CA MET A 196 -7.72 15.68 1.31
C MET A 196 -7.10 16.21 2.62
N ARG A 197 -7.96 16.65 3.55
CA ARG A 197 -7.57 17.19 4.86
C ARG A 197 -7.31 16.04 5.85
N PRO A 198 -6.27 16.11 6.69
CA PRO A 198 -5.98 15.10 7.71
C PRO A 198 -7.22 14.70 8.52
N PRO A 199 -7.46 13.40 8.75
CA PRO A 199 -6.64 12.25 8.36
C PRO A 199 -6.97 11.67 6.97
N ALA A 200 -7.72 12.38 6.12
CA ALA A 200 -8.10 11.86 4.80
C ALA A 200 -6.86 11.60 3.91
N PRO A 201 -6.84 10.46 3.20
CA PRO A 201 -5.69 10.09 2.39
C PRO A 201 -5.55 10.96 1.14
N ILE A 202 -4.32 11.36 0.86
CA ILE A 202 -3.88 11.92 -0.41
C ILE A 202 -3.65 10.74 -1.36
N ARG A 203 -4.39 10.75 -2.47
CA ARG A 203 -4.35 9.69 -3.49
C ARG A 203 -3.56 10.16 -4.70
N SER A 204 -2.64 9.34 -5.21
CA SER A 204 -1.83 9.60 -6.41
C SER A 204 -2.65 10.04 -7.63
N ALA A 205 -3.84 9.45 -7.83
CA ALA A 205 -4.73 9.80 -8.94
C ALA A 205 -5.37 11.20 -8.85
N ARG A 206 -5.26 11.87 -7.69
CA ARG A 206 -5.89 13.18 -7.41
C ARG A 206 -4.90 14.34 -7.31
N ILE A 207 -3.62 14.08 -7.58
CA ILE A 207 -2.55 15.08 -7.51
C ILE A 207 -1.84 15.22 -8.87
N GLY A 208 -1.38 16.42 -9.19
CA GLY A 208 -0.62 16.71 -10.42
C GLY A 208 0.90 16.87 -10.21
N ARG A 209 1.34 16.87 -8.95
CA ARG A 209 2.75 16.98 -8.54
C ARG A 209 2.99 16.18 -7.26
N PRO A 210 4.24 15.80 -6.94
CA PRO A 210 4.55 15.16 -5.66
C PRO A 210 4.08 16.00 -4.46
N VAL A 211 3.52 15.34 -3.44
CA VAL A 211 3.03 15.97 -2.21
C VAL A 211 3.70 15.33 -1.00
N ALA A 212 4.30 16.14 -0.13
CA ALA A 212 4.92 15.67 1.11
C ALA A 212 3.85 15.12 2.06
N VAL A 213 4.14 14.01 2.72
CA VAL A 213 3.25 13.35 3.70
C VAL A 213 4.04 12.84 4.89
N ASP A 214 3.33 12.53 5.99
CA ASP A 214 3.95 11.91 7.16
C ASP A 214 3.88 10.39 7.10
N ILE A 215 2.80 9.85 6.53
CA ILE A 215 2.51 8.42 6.57
C ILE A 215 2.26 7.92 5.15
N LEU A 216 3.01 6.92 4.71
CA LEU A 216 2.77 6.20 3.47
C LEU A 216 1.89 4.98 3.73
N GLN A 217 1.03 4.64 2.78
CA GLN A 217 0.06 3.54 2.93
C GLN A 217 0.47 2.33 2.09
N GLY A 218 0.68 1.18 2.72
CA GLY A 218 1.04 -0.07 2.01
C GLY A 218 -0.05 -0.52 1.04
N VAL A 219 -1.31 -0.24 1.38
CA VAL A 219 -2.46 -0.49 0.52
C VAL A 219 -2.37 0.24 -0.83
N ALA A 220 -1.67 1.37 -0.88
CA ALA A 220 -1.45 2.12 -2.10
C ALA A 220 -0.22 1.64 -2.89
N GLY A 221 0.74 1.04 -2.18
CA GLY A 221 2.08 0.76 -2.64
C GLY A 221 3.04 1.90 -2.27
N TYR A 222 4.19 1.56 -1.67
CA TYR A 222 5.25 2.51 -1.38
C TYR A 222 6.65 1.92 -1.60
N LEU A 223 7.59 2.76 -1.97
CA LEU A 223 8.99 2.47 -2.25
C LEU A 223 9.87 3.04 -1.13
N VAL A 224 10.68 2.17 -0.55
CA VAL A 224 11.67 2.51 0.48
C VAL A 224 12.99 1.79 0.22
N ARG A 225 14.01 2.13 0.99
CA ARG A 225 15.33 1.48 1.01
C ARG A 225 15.74 1.19 2.45
N PRO A 226 16.55 0.15 2.73
CA PRO A 226 16.99 -0.14 4.09
C PRO A 226 17.74 0.99 4.78
N ASP A 227 18.54 1.78 4.06
CA ASP A 227 19.26 2.95 4.58
C ASP A 227 18.35 4.08 5.12
N PHE A 228 17.05 4.05 4.80
CA PHE A 228 16.07 4.98 5.37
C PHE A 228 15.72 4.65 6.83
N PHE A 229 16.17 3.51 7.36
CA PHE A 229 15.77 3.01 8.67
C PHE A 229 16.96 2.74 9.58
N ASP A 230 16.69 2.79 10.88
CA ASP A 230 17.47 2.05 11.85
C ASP A 230 16.93 0.63 11.93
N LEU A 231 17.66 -0.36 11.44
CA LEU A 231 17.17 -1.74 11.38
C LEU A 231 16.92 -2.31 12.79
N ALA A 232 17.72 -1.92 13.78
CA ALA A 232 17.53 -2.37 15.16
C ALA A 232 16.29 -1.72 15.79
N ALA A 233 16.04 -0.43 15.51
CA ALA A 233 14.88 0.25 16.08
C ALA A 233 13.56 -0.17 15.41
N VAL A 234 13.52 -0.29 14.07
CA VAL A 234 12.28 -0.57 13.33
C VAL A 234 11.75 -2.00 13.56
N THR A 235 12.62 -2.92 13.97
CA THR A 235 12.26 -4.31 14.31
C THR A 235 11.96 -4.51 15.79
N ASN A 236 12.25 -3.51 16.64
CA ASN A 236 12.07 -3.62 18.09
C ASN A 236 10.68 -3.15 18.56
N TYR A 237 9.80 -4.11 18.81
CA TYR A 237 8.46 -3.87 19.36
C TYR A 237 8.39 -3.94 20.90
N ALA A 238 9.51 -4.17 21.61
CA ALA A 238 9.47 -4.52 23.04
C ALA A 238 8.85 -3.43 23.93
N ALA A 239 9.11 -2.15 23.62
CA ALA A 239 8.55 -1.01 24.35
C ALA A 239 7.31 -0.40 23.67
N ALA A 240 6.88 -0.96 22.53
CA ALA A 240 5.79 -0.39 21.74
C ALA A 240 4.42 -0.76 22.33
N PRO A 241 3.43 0.15 22.26
CA PRO A 241 2.05 -0.19 22.60
C PRO A 241 1.54 -1.37 21.76
N PRO A 242 0.62 -2.23 22.28
CA PRO A 242 0.06 -3.34 21.51
C PRO A 242 -0.55 -2.92 20.15
N ALA A 243 -1.05 -1.68 20.07
CA ALA A 243 -1.56 -1.06 18.86
C ALA A 243 -0.56 -1.08 17.68
N ALA A 244 0.74 -0.96 17.96
CA ALA A 244 1.82 -0.94 16.97
C ALA A 244 1.77 -2.15 16.01
N ARG A 245 1.24 -3.27 16.49
CA ARG A 245 1.17 -4.51 15.73
C ARG A 245 0.15 -4.50 14.59
N PHE A 246 -0.76 -3.54 14.56
CA PHE A 246 -1.87 -3.48 13.61
C PHE A 246 -1.85 -2.25 12.70
N VAL A 247 -0.90 -1.33 12.92
CA VAL A 247 -0.77 -0.06 12.20
C VAL A 247 0.63 0.11 11.64
N ASP A 248 1.02 -0.87 10.82
CA ASP A 248 2.33 -0.91 10.17
C ASP A 248 2.61 0.36 9.33
N ASP A 249 1.60 0.91 8.66
CA ASP A 249 1.74 2.18 7.93
C ASP A 249 2.28 3.31 8.84
N VAL A 250 1.74 3.45 10.05
CA VAL A 250 2.18 4.46 11.05
C VAL A 250 3.57 4.09 11.60
N TRP A 251 3.77 2.83 12.00
CA TRP A 251 5.03 2.34 12.57
C TRP A 251 6.20 2.55 11.61
N ILE A 252 6.09 2.04 10.39
CA ILE A 252 7.13 2.14 9.37
C ILE A 252 7.38 3.60 9.01
N SER A 253 6.33 4.41 8.84
CA SER A 253 6.50 5.80 8.46
C SER A 253 7.19 6.65 9.54
N ALA A 254 6.92 6.36 10.82
CA ALA A 254 7.60 7.00 11.94
C ALA A 254 9.09 6.65 12.03
N HIS A 255 9.44 5.39 11.77
CA HIS A 255 10.84 4.94 11.75
C HIS A 255 11.61 5.35 10.48
N CYS A 256 10.91 5.68 9.40
CA CYS A 256 11.51 6.13 8.14
C CYS A 256 12.10 7.54 8.30
N ARG A 257 13.44 7.62 8.28
CA ARG A 257 14.23 8.86 8.41
C ARG A 257 14.12 9.74 7.16
N ALA A 258 13.98 9.12 5.99
CA ALA A 258 13.79 9.80 4.72
C ALA A 258 12.48 10.62 4.69
N ASP A 259 12.51 11.68 3.90
CA ASP A 259 11.29 12.44 3.59
C ASP A 259 10.37 11.61 2.70
N LYS A 260 9.07 11.82 2.86
CA LYS A 260 8.04 10.96 2.30
C LYS A 260 7.15 11.75 1.36
N PHE A 261 6.92 11.23 0.15
CA PHE A 261 6.09 11.88 -0.85
C PHE A 261 5.09 10.92 -1.48
N VAL A 262 3.87 11.40 -1.72
CA VAL A 262 2.93 10.76 -2.65
C VAL A 262 3.19 11.32 -4.04
N ILE A 263 3.37 10.46 -5.03
CA ILE A 263 3.63 10.85 -6.43
C ILE A 263 2.37 10.73 -7.30
N PRO A 264 2.20 11.57 -8.35
CA PRO A 264 1.15 11.39 -9.33
C PRO A 264 1.31 10.07 -10.08
N ALA A 265 0.27 9.24 -10.08
CA ALA A 265 0.27 7.95 -10.78
C ALA A 265 -1.17 7.49 -11.04
N ALA A 266 -1.31 6.47 -11.91
CA ALA A 266 -2.56 5.74 -12.00
C ALA A 266 -2.84 5.01 -10.67
N PRO A 267 -4.11 4.85 -10.28
CA PRO A 267 -4.44 4.19 -9.03
C PRO A 267 -4.35 2.67 -9.12
N ASN A 268 -4.24 2.03 -7.96
CA ASN A 268 -4.61 0.63 -7.78
C ASN A 268 -6.06 0.52 -7.31
N PHE A 269 -6.62 -0.67 -7.33
CA PHE A 269 -7.97 -0.93 -6.84
C PHE A 269 -8.07 -2.34 -6.22
N PRO A 270 -9.00 -2.58 -5.29
CA PRO A 270 -9.22 -3.91 -4.75
C PRO A 270 -9.97 -4.79 -5.77
N PRO A 271 -9.60 -6.07 -5.96
CA PRO A 271 -10.35 -6.99 -6.81
C PRO A 271 -11.82 -7.05 -6.39
N LYS A 272 -12.74 -6.77 -7.32
CA LYS A 272 -14.18 -6.72 -7.02
C LYS A 272 -14.76 -8.12 -6.81
N ARG A 273 -14.20 -9.15 -7.46
CA ARG A 273 -14.62 -10.56 -7.34
C ARG A 273 -14.49 -11.13 -5.92
N HIS A 274 -13.46 -10.71 -5.18
CA HIS A 274 -13.15 -11.20 -3.84
C HIS A 274 -13.32 -10.12 -2.75
N LEU A 275 -13.98 -9.01 -3.08
CA LEU A 275 -14.09 -7.84 -2.21
C LEU A 275 -14.73 -8.17 -0.85
N ALA A 276 -15.72 -9.05 -0.82
CA ALA A 276 -16.38 -9.46 0.42
C ALA A 276 -15.41 -10.18 1.38
N GLN A 277 -14.59 -11.10 0.86
CA GLN A 277 -13.59 -11.82 1.65
C GLN A 277 -12.48 -10.90 2.16
N TYR A 278 -12.01 -9.97 1.32
CA TYR A 278 -11.03 -8.96 1.74
C TYR A 278 -11.59 -8.02 2.82
N LYS A 279 -12.85 -7.58 2.70
CA LYS A 279 -13.52 -6.76 3.72
C LYS A 279 -13.69 -7.48 5.06
N ARG A 280 -13.99 -8.78 5.07
CA ARG A 280 -14.12 -9.59 6.30
C ARG A 280 -12.78 -9.73 7.04
N SER A 281 -11.69 -9.83 6.29
CA SER A 281 -10.34 -9.93 6.81
C SER A 281 -9.63 -8.57 6.89
N SER A 282 -10.36 -7.45 6.83
CA SER A 282 -9.75 -6.12 6.92
C SER A 282 -9.28 -5.81 8.34
N LEU A 283 -8.07 -5.26 8.48
CA LEU A 283 -7.55 -4.74 9.75
C LEU A 283 -8.28 -3.48 10.20
N GLY A 284 -9.03 -2.82 9.31
CA GLY A 284 -9.79 -1.61 9.64
C GLY A 284 -10.77 -1.82 10.79
N TRP A 285 -11.28 -3.05 10.98
CA TRP A 285 -12.14 -3.39 12.13
C TRP A 285 -11.37 -3.43 13.45
N ILE A 286 -10.16 -4.00 13.43
CA ILE A 286 -9.28 -4.07 14.61
C ILE A 286 -8.76 -2.68 14.97
N ASN A 287 -8.40 -1.88 13.96
CA ASN A 287 -7.82 -0.55 14.16
C ASN A 287 -8.79 0.49 14.70
N ARG A 288 -10.11 0.27 14.57
CA ARG A 288 -11.12 1.11 15.23
C ARG A 288 -11.12 0.94 16.75
N GLY A 289 -10.73 -0.24 17.25
CA GLY A 289 -10.82 -0.57 18.67
C GLY A 289 -12.25 -0.51 19.21
N SER A 290 -12.38 -0.57 20.54
CA SER A 290 -13.61 -0.32 21.28
C SER A 290 -13.45 0.98 22.08
N GLY A 291 -14.03 2.09 21.62
CA GLY A 291 -13.90 3.39 22.28
C GLY A 291 -14.09 4.58 21.32
N GLY A 292 -13.76 5.78 21.80
CA GLY A 292 -13.72 6.99 20.98
C GLY A 292 -12.50 7.03 20.04
N ASP A 293 -12.45 8.05 19.19
CA ASP A 293 -11.42 8.21 18.15
C ASP A 293 -10.00 8.25 18.73
N GLU A 294 -9.83 8.74 19.96
CA GLU A 294 -8.58 8.74 20.70
C GLU A 294 -8.05 7.34 21.00
N ASN A 295 -8.91 6.33 21.12
CA ASN A 295 -8.54 4.97 21.48
C ASN A 295 -8.27 4.05 20.27
N ARG A 296 -8.38 4.59 19.05
CA ARG A 296 -8.02 3.88 17.82
C ARG A 296 -6.53 3.57 17.80
N ASN A 297 -6.14 2.43 17.21
CA ASN A 297 -4.73 2.03 17.13
C ASN A 297 -3.86 3.09 16.44
N ASN A 298 -4.38 3.73 15.39
CA ASN A 298 -3.70 4.81 14.70
C ASN A 298 -3.48 6.01 15.64
N SER A 299 -4.48 6.44 16.40
CA SER A 299 -4.38 7.56 17.35
C SER A 299 -3.36 7.27 18.47
N ILE A 300 -3.36 6.06 19.01
CA ILE A 300 -2.37 5.63 20.01
C ILE A 300 -0.96 5.75 19.43
N MET A 301 -0.74 5.26 18.21
CA MET A 301 0.59 5.26 17.60
C MET A 301 1.02 6.63 17.06
N LEU A 302 0.08 7.47 16.61
CA LEU A 302 0.34 8.87 16.28
C LEU A 302 0.89 9.63 17.49
N ARG A 303 0.31 9.42 18.68
CA ARG A 303 0.79 10.02 19.93
C ARG A 303 2.09 9.40 20.43
N TYR A 304 2.24 8.09 20.33
CA TYR A 304 3.50 7.41 20.68
C TYR A 304 4.69 7.97 19.87
N PHE A 305 4.46 8.29 18.60
CA PHE A 305 5.46 8.91 17.71
C PHE A 305 5.25 10.42 17.50
N ALA A 306 4.74 11.16 18.49
CA ALA A 306 4.42 12.58 18.34
C ALA A 306 5.57 13.45 17.78
N GLY A 307 6.82 13.09 18.07
CA GLY A 307 8.02 13.78 17.59
C GLY A 307 8.51 13.37 16.19
N ALA A 308 7.90 12.38 15.54
CA ALA A 308 8.35 11.85 14.25
C ALA A 308 7.71 12.53 13.02
N TRP A 309 6.60 13.25 13.23
CA TRP A 309 5.81 13.85 12.15
C TRP A 309 6.40 15.19 11.71
N LYS A 310 6.73 15.32 10.43
CA LYS A 310 7.48 16.47 9.87
C LYS A 310 6.59 17.43 9.08
N VAL A 311 5.50 16.93 8.50
CA VAL A 311 4.60 17.68 7.62
C VAL A 311 3.38 18.18 8.40
N GLY A 312 2.77 17.31 9.20
CA GLY A 312 1.69 17.60 10.13
C GLY A 312 2.10 17.40 11.59
N GLY A 313 1.13 17.03 12.42
CA GLY A 313 1.29 16.92 13.86
C GLY A 313 1.55 18.27 14.55
N PRO A 314 1.77 18.26 15.89
CA PRO A 314 1.97 19.48 16.67
C PRO A 314 3.20 20.28 16.25
N ALA A 315 4.24 19.60 15.76
CA ALA A 315 5.49 20.23 15.33
C ALA A 315 5.32 21.12 14.08
N ALA A 316 4.33 20.85 13.23
CA ALA A 316 4.08 21.66 12.03
C ALA A 316 3.54 23.06 12.35
N GLU A 317 2.84 23.25 13.47
CA GLU A 317 2.36 24.57 13.91
C GLU A 317 3.50 25.48 14.40
N SER A 318 4.64 24.89 14.79
CA SER A 318 5.81 25.61 15.32
C SER A 318 6.83 26.04 14.27
N ARG A 319 6.68 25.61 13.00
CA ARG A 319 7.58 25.98 11.91
C ARG A 319 7.06 27.23 11.21
N PRO A 320 7.79 28.36 11.21
CA PRO A 320 7.39 29.51 10.41
C PRO A 320 7.31 29.10 8.94
N LEU A 321 6.18 29.42 8.31
CA LEU A 321 6.07 29.43 6.84
C LEU A 321 7.20 30.33 6.32
N HIS A 322 8.04 29.80 5.44
CA HIS A 322 9.23 30.40 4.81
C HIS A 322 10.59 29.98 5.41
N ALA A 323 11.19 28.98 4.75
CA ALA A 323 12.60 28.96 4.35
C ALA A 323 12.67 28.31 2.96
#